data_AF-A0A7W0UPW0-F1
#
_entry.id   AF-A0A7W0UPW0-F1
#
_cell.length_a   1.000
_cell.length_b   1.000
_cell.length_c   1.000
_cell.angle_alpha   90.00
_cell.angle_beta   90.00
_cell.angle_gamma   90.00
#
_symmetry.space_group_name_H-M   'P 1'
#
loop_
_entity.id
_entity.type
_entity.pdbx_description
1 polymer ?
#
loop_
_entity_poly.entity_id
_entity_poly.type
_entity_poly.pdbx_seq_one_letter_code
_entity_poly.pdbx_strand_id
1 'polypeptide(L)'
;MEWAALLAWVVTALGGASLLAQWLRHGGLRQREGIRALRLFAHAGLAVVGVGLWTAFVVSDNAVLAWVSVGLLVAVVLLGATMLAIWLRGQNRREHTTVPAETSFPVPVVLLHGLLGISTLALAVLAASGVGT
;
A
#
# COMPACT_ATOMS: atom_id res chain seq x y z
N MET A 1 19.61 8.21 1.13
CA MET A 1 18.52 7.21 1.39
C MET A 1 17.20 7.55 0.70
N GLU A 2 16.92 8.83 0.41
CA GLU A 2 15.66 9.30 -0.20
C GLU A 2 15.29 8.64 -1.54
N TRP A 3 16.26 8.45 -2.45
CA TRP A 3 16.05 7.79 -3.74
C TRP A 3 15.74 6.32 -3.59
N ALA A 4 16.36 5.65 -2.61
CA ALA A 4 16.06 4.25 -2.28
C ALA A 4 14.62 4.12 -1.75
N ALA A 5 14.20 5.03 -0.87
CA ALA A 5 12.82 5.08 -0.40
C ALA A 5 11.83 5.34 -1.55
N LEU A 6 12.15 6.26 -2.46
CA LEU A 6 11.31 6.55 -3.63
C LEU A 6 11.18 5.34 -4.55
N LEU A 7 12.29 4.69 -4.91
CA LEU A 7 12.30 3.49 -5.75
C LEU A 7 11.52 2.35 -5.08
N ALA A 8 11.76 2.09 -3.80
CA ALA A 8 11.03 1.08 -3.04
C ALA A 8 9.52 1.38 -3.02
N TRP A 9 9.13 2.64 -2.84
CA TRP A 9 7.72 3.04 -2.86
C TRP A 9 7.08 2.81 -4.23
N VAL A 10 7.75 3.20 -5.31
CA VAL A 10 7.26 2.97 -6.69
C VAL A 10 7.06 1.47 -6.94
N VAL A 11 8.02 0.62 -6.58
CA VAL A 11 7.89 -0.84 -6.74
C VAL A 11 6.74 -1.38 -5.87
N THR A 12 6.60 -0.90 -4.64
CA THR A 12 5.48 -1.24 -3.75
C THR A 12 4.13 -0.87 -4.38
N ALA A 13 4.04 0.33 -4.95
CA ALA A 13 2.84 0.85 -5.59
C ALA A 13 2.47 0.04 -6.83
N LEU A 14 3.43 -0.40 -7.64
CA LEU A 14 3.20 -1.31 -8.77
C LEU A 14 2.67 -2.67 -8.31
N GLY A 15 3.23 -3.23 -7.23
CA GLY A 15 2.68 -4.43 -6.58
C GLY A 15 1.21 -4.24 -6.17
N GLY A 16 0.90 -3.11 -5.51
CA GLY A 16 -0.47 -2.78 -5.10
C GLY A 16 -1.42 -2.55 -6.29
N ALA A 17 -0.94 -1.92 -7.36
CA ALA A 17 -1.70 -1.69 -8.59
C ALA A 17 -2.09 -3.01 -9.27
N SER A 18 -1.22 -4.01 -9.25
CA SER A 18 -1.52 -5.36 -9.77
C SER A 18 -2.66 -6.03 -8.99
N LEU A 19 -2.66 -5.90 -7.65
CA LEU A 19 -3.71 -6.41 -6.78
C LEU A 19 -5.04 -5.66 -6.99
N LEU A 20 -4.98 -4.33 -7.15
CA LEU A 20 -6.14 -3.53 -7.51
C LEU A 20 -6.72 -3.95 -8.87
N ALA A 21 -5.88 -4.14 -9.88
CA ALA A 21 -6.32 -4.59 -11.20
C ALA A 21 -7.01 -5.96 -11.12
N GLN A 22 -6.46 -6.87 -10.32
CA GLN A 22 -7.06 -8.17 -10.08
C GLN A 22 -8.40 -8.07 -9.33
N TRP A 23 -8.47 -7.24 -8.30
CA TRP A 23 -9.69 -6.98 -7.55
C TRP A 23 -10.81 -6.45 -8.44
N LEU A 24 -10.49 -5.53 -9.36
CA LEU A 24 -11.42 -5.02 -10.37
C LEU A 24 -11.89 -6.12 -11.33
N ARG A 25 -10.97 -6.94 -11.86
CA ARG A 25 -11.27 -8.05 -12.78
C ARG A 25 -12.21 -9.10 -12.16
N HIS A 26 -12.15 -9.29 -10.85
CA HIS A 26 -13.00 -10.24 -10.12
C HIS A 26 -14.23 -9.59 -9.49
N GLY A 27 -14.64 -8.40 -9.97
CA GLY A 27 -15.91 -7.80 -9.61
C GLY A 27 -15.94 -7.10 -8.26
N GLY A 28 -14.79 -6.69 -7.73
CA GLY A 28 -14.67 -6.06 -6.41
C GLY A 28 -15.57 -4.84 -6.21
N LEU A 29 -15.87 -4.05 -7.25
CA LEU A 29 -16.81 -2.92 -7.15
C LEU A 29 -18.23 -3.33 -6.74
N ARG A 30 -18.61 -4.59 -6.98
CA ARG A 30 -19.95 -5.12 -6.71
C ARG A 30 -20.02 -5.87 -5.38
N GLN A 31 -18.90 -6.06 -4.69
CA GLN A 31 -18.85 -6.89 -3.48
C GLN A 31 -19.31 -6.13 -2.24
N ARG A 32 -20.12 -6.80 -1.41
CA ARG A 32 -20.64 -6.27 -0.13
C ARG A 32 -19.87 -6.80 1.09
N GLU A 33 -19.20 -7.93 0.92
CA GLU A 33 -18.35 -8.57 1.92
C GLU A 33 -16.88 -8.45 1.51
N GLY A 34 -15.98 -8.54 2.49
CA GLY A 34 -14.55 -8.44 2.22
C GLY A 34 -14.02 -7.01 2.15
N ILE A 35 -13.00 -6.79 1.32
CA ILE A 35 -12.35 -5.49 1.15
C ILE A 35 -13.27 -4.52 0.38
N ARG A 36 -13.78 -3.49 1.05
CA ARG A 36 -14.68 -2.51 0.43
C ARG A 36 -13.95 -1.56 -0.52
N ALA A 37 -14.61 -1.16 -1.60
CA ALA A 37 -14.10 -0.21 -2.59
C ALA A 37 -13.52 1.07 -1.95
N LEU A 38 -14.27 1.70 -1.04
CA LEU A 38 -13.83 2.92 -0.35
C LEU A 38 -12.48 2.73 0.35
N ARG A 39 -12.27 1.60 1.02
CA ARG A 39 -11.02 1.32 1.74
C ARG A 39 -9.85 1.13 0.78
N LEU A 40 -10.08 0.34 -0.27
CA LEU A 40 -9.05 0.03 -1.25
C LEU A 40 -8.64 1.27 -2.05
N PHE A 41 -9.61 2.08 -2.49
CA PHE A 41 -9.33 3.35 -3.16
C PHE A 41 -8.70 4.39 -2.23
N ALA A 42 -9.11 4.46 -0.96
CA ALA A 42 -8.44 5.33 0.00
C ALA A 42 -6.97 4.94 0.20
N HIS A 43 -6.69 3.64 0.36
CA HIS A 43 -5.31 3.14 0.47
C HIS A 43 -4.49 3.46 -0.78
N ALA A 44 -4.99 3.14 -1.97
CA ALA A 44 -4.30 3.38 -3.23
C ALA A 44 -4.11 4.88 -3.51
N GLY A 45 -5.14 5.69 -3.27
CA GLY A 45 -5.08 7.15 -3.44
C GLY A 45 -4.06 7.80 -2.51
N LEU A 46 -4.07 7.44 -1.21
CA LEU A 46 -3.09 7.92 -0.24
C LEU A 46 -1.66 7.50 -0.61
N ALA A 47 -1.48 6.28 -1.15
CA ALA A 47 -0.18 5.83 -1.62
C ALA A 47 0.35 6.69 -2.78
N VAL A 48 -0.51 7.01 -3.76
CA VAL A 48 -0.14 7.88 -4.89
C VAL A 48 0.19 9.30 -4.44
N VAL A 49 -0.64 9.89 -3.56
CA VAL A 49 -0.39 11.22 -2.99
C VAL A 49 0.93 11.24 -2.22
N GLY A 50 1.18 10.21 -1.40
CA GLY A 50 2.43 10.06 -0.67
C GLY A 50 3.66 10.00 -1.59
N VAL A 51 3.63 9.20 -2.67
CA VAL A 51 4.71 9.18 -3.66
C VAL A 51 4.94 10.56 -4.28
N GLY A 52 3.87 11.29 -4.59
CA GLY A 52 3.96 12.66 -5.11
C GLY A 52 4.64 13.61 -4.13
N LEU A 53 4.27 13.58 -2.84
CA LEU A 53 4.89 14.40 -1.80
C LEU A 53 6.35 14.01 -1.56
N TRP A 54 6.67 12.71 -1.55
CA TRP A 54 8.05 12.24 -1.41
C TRP A 54 8.91 12.68 -2.58
N THR A 55 8.37 12.63 -3.81
CA THR A 55 9.06 13.12 -5.01
C THR A 55 9.32 14.63 -4.91
N ALA A 56 8.32 15.40 -4.45
CA ALA A 56 8.49 16.83 -4.22
C ALA A 56 9.54 17.12 -3.14
N PHE A 57 9.61 16.31 -2.07
CA PHE A 57 10.70 16.35 -1.10
C PHE A 57 12.05 16.13 -1.77
N VAL A 58 12.24 15.04 -2.52
CA VAL A 58 13.50 14.73 -3.21
C VAL A 58 13.98 15.87 -4.11
N VAL A 59 13.06 16.59 -4.77
CA VAL A 59 13.40 17.71 -5.66
C VAL A 59 13.68 19.02 -4.90
N SER A 60 13.00 19.26 -3.78
CA SER A 60 13.04 20.54 -3.06
C SER A 60 13.88 20.54 -1.78
N ASP A 61 14.30 19.36 -1.33
CA ASP A 61 14.95 19.13 -0.03
C ASP A 61 14.16 19.68 1.18
N ASN A 62 12.83 19.74 1.04
CA ASN A 62 11.97 20.29 2.09
C ASN A 62 11.59 19.23 3.12
N ALA A 63 12.17 19.33 4.32
CA ALA A 63 11.92 18.41 5.43
C ALA A 63 10.43 18.31 5.84
N VAL A 64 9.64 19.37 5.69
CA VAL A 64 8.19 19.32 5.99
C VAL A 64 7.48 18.37 5.03
N LEU A 65 7.82 18.40 3.74
CA LEU A 65 7.25 17.48 2.75
C LEU A 65 7.62 16.02 3.06
N ALA A 66 8.86 15.76 3.50
CA ALA A 66 9.29 14.43 3.92
C ALA A 66 8.43 13.90 5.06
N TRP A 67 8.28 14.66 6.15
CA TRP A 67 7.52 14.22 7.32
C TRP A 67 6.01 14.11 7.06
N VAL A 68 5.42 15.00 6.26
CA VAL A 68 4.02 14.87 5.82
C VAL A 68 3.84 13.59 5.01
N SER A 69 4.76 13.31 4.09
CA SER A 69 4.74 12.09 3.29
C SER A 69 4.91 10.83 4.13
N VAL A 70 5.78 10.85 5.16
CA VAL A 70 5.92 9.75 6.14
C VAL A 70 4.59 9.54 6.89
N GLY A 71 3.94 10.61 7.35
CA GLY A 71 2.64 10.52 8.01
C GLY A 71 1.57 9.87 7.12
N LEU A 72 1.52 10.24 5.84
CA LEU A 72 0.64 9.58 4.87
C LEU A 72 1.00 8.11 4.67
N LEU A 73 2.30 7.78 4.57
CA LEU A 73 2.75 6.41 4.40
C LEU A 73 2.38 5.53 5.61
N VAL A 74 2.41 6.07 6.83
CA VAL A 74 1.89 5.38 8.02
C VAL A 74 0.40 5.07 7.85
N ALA A 75 -0.41 6.03 7.43
CA ALA A 75 -1.84 5.80 7.17
C ALA A 75 -2.08 4.73 6.08
N VAL A 76 -1.27 4.75 5.02
CA VAL A 76 -1.28 3.74 3.95
C VAL A 76 -0.98 2.35 4.50
N VAL A 77 0.08 2.21 5.31
CA VAL A 77 0.47 0.92 5.93
C VAL A 77 -0.61 0.41 6.87
N LEU A 78 -1.21 1.26 7.69
CA LEU A 78 -2.30 0.87 8.59
C LEU A 78 -3.52 0.39 7.80
N LEU A 79 -3.94 1.12 6.77
CA LEU A 79 -5.03 0.67 5.89
C LEU A 79 -4.70 -0.67 5.22
N GLY A 80 -3.48 -0.82 4.71
CA GLY A 80 -2.99 -2.07 4.10
C GLY A 80 -3.02 -3.24 5.09
N ALA A 81 -2.62 -3.02 6.34
CA ALA A 81 -2.69 -4.03 7.40
C ALA A 81 -4.13 -4.47 7.69
N THR A 82 -5.11 -3.54 7.69
CA THR A 82 -6.52 -3.92 7.83
C THR A 82 -7.02 -4.76 6.65
N MET A 83 -6.55 -4.49 5.43
CA MET A 83 -6.89 -5.25 4.23
C MET A 83 -6.26 -6.65 4.28
N LEU A 84 -5.00 -6.75 4.69
CA LEU A 84 -4.32 -8.03 4.92
C LEU A 84 -5.06 -8.88 5.97
N ALA A 85 -5.51 -8.27 7.06
CA ALA A 85 -6.28 -8.96 8.09
C ALA A 85 -7.62 -9.49 7.56
N ILE A 86 -8.33 -8.74 6.71
CA ILE A 86 -9.55 -9.22 6.04
C ILE A 86 -9.23 -10.41 5.14
N TRP A 87 -8.19 -10.27 4.32
CA TRP A 87 -7.78 -11.30 3.37
C TRP A 87 -7.43 -12.61 4.08
N LEU A 88 -6.63 -12.56 5.16
CA LEU A 88 -6.29 -13.72 5.98
C LEU A 88 -7.54 -14.39 6.59
N ARG A 89 -8.49 -13.60 7.10
CA ARG A 89 -9.76 -14.12 7.63
C ARG A 89 -10.58 -14.83 6.55
N GLY A 90 -10.61 -14.30 5.33
CA GLY A 90 -11.29 -14.89 4.18
C GLY A 90 -10.69 -16.24 3.77
N GLN A 91 -9.36 -16.35 3.76
CA GLN A 91 -8.67 -17.61 3.43
C GLN A 91 -8.98 -18.75 4.40
N ASN A 92 -9.22 -18.42 5.67
CA ASN A 92 -9.57 -19.38 6.72
C ASN A 92 -11.05 -19.82 6.67
N ARG A 93 -11.92 -19.11 5.94
CA ARG A 93 -13.37 -19.36 5.87
C ARG A 93 -13.77 -19.77 4.46
N ARG A 94 -13.38 -20.96 4.00
CA ARG A 94 -13.67 -21.44 2.64
C ARG A 94 -15.16 -21.75 2.35
N GLU A 95 -16.06 -21.51 3.29
CA GLU A 95 -17.50 -21.84 3.20
C GLU A 95 -18.41 -20.61 2.96
N HIS A 96 -17.96 -19.59 2.23
CA HIS A 96 -18.84 -18.47 1.84
C HIS A 96 -19.59 -18.78 0.53
N THR A 97 -20.89 -18.53 0.51
CA THR A 97 -21.77 -18.66 -0.68
C THR A 97 -21.46 -17.62 -1.77
N THR A 98 -20.77 -16.54 -1.40
CA THR A 98 -20.18 -15.55 -2.33
C THR A 98 -18.68 -15.46 -2.10
N VAL A 99 -17.90 -15.63 -3.16
CA VAL A 99 -16.42 -15.58 -3.11
C VAL A 99 -15.96 -14.12 -3.30
N PRO A 100 -15.35 -13.46 -2.29
CA PRO A 100 -14.86 -12.08 -2.43
C PRO A 100 -13.71 -11.98 -3.43
N ALA A 101 -13.56 -10.85 -4.12
CA ALA A 101 -12.58 -10.65 -5.18
C ALA A 101 -11.13 -10.84 -4.70
N GLU A 102 -10.83 -10.44 -3.45
CA GLU A 102 -9.50 -10.58 -2.85
C GLU A 102 -9.05 -12.01 -2.62
N THR A 103 -9.95 -13.00 -2.65
CA THR A 103 -9.57 -14.41 -2.57
C THR A 103 -8.73 -14.87 -3.76
N SER A 104 -8.86 -14.16 -4.90
CA SER A 104 -8.06 -14.43 -6.10
C SER A 104 -6.60 -13.97 -5.96
N PHE A 105 -6.28 -13.11 -4.98
CA PHE A 105 -4.95 -12.51 -4.86
C PHE A 105 -3.83 -13.56 -4.73
N PRO A 106 -2.78 -13.50 -5.57
CA PRO A 106 -1.61 -14.35 -5.46
C PRO A 106 -0.90 -14.08 -4.14
N VAL A 107 -0.78 -15.12 -3.32
CA VAL A 107 -0.09 -15.06 -2.02
C VAL A 107 1.30 -14.41 -2.13
N PRO A 108 2.17 -14.76 -3.10
CA PRO A 108 3.50 -14.14 -3.19
C PRO A 108 3.43 -12.63 -3.39
N VAL A 109 2.48 -12.14 -4.19
CA VAL A 109 2.33 -10.71 -4.48
C VAL A 109 1.84 -9.96 -3.24
N VAL A 110 0.88 -10.53 -2.49
CA VAL A 110 0.38 -9.93 -1.24
C VAL A 110 1.51 -9.80 -0.21
N LEU A 111 2.28 -10.87 -0.01
CA LEU A 111 3.39 -10.87 0.95
C LEU A 111 4.49 -9.90 0.53
N LEU A 112 4.90 -9.93 -0.74
CA LEU A 112 5.93 -9.03 -1.27
C LEU A 112 5.49 -7.56 -1.16
N HIS A 113 4.26 -7.24 -1.53
CA HIS A 113 3.72 -5.88 -1.41
C HIS A 113 3.72 -5.41 0.06
N GLY A 114 3.28 -6.25 1.00
CA GLY A 114 3.28 -5.92 2.42
C GLY A 114 4.68 -5.70 2.99
N LEU A 115 5.62 -6.60 2.69
CA LEU A 115 7.02 -6.49 3.09
C LEU A 115 7.66 -5.22 2.53
N LEU A 116 7.50 -4.98 1.24
CA LEU A 116 8.02 -3.77 0.60
C LEU A 116 7.40 -2.50 1.17
N GLY A 117 6.13 -2.51 1.56
CA GLY A 117 5.48 -1.38 2.24
C GLY A 117 6.15 -1.05 3.58
N ILE A 118 6.44 -2.06 4.40
CA ILE A 118 7.15 -1.88 5.68
C ILE A 118 8.59 -1.39 5.44
N SER A 119 9.31 -1.99 4.48
CA SER A 119 10.66 -1.56 4.11
C SER A 119 10.67 -0.12 3.61
N THR A 120 9.70 0.27 2.77
CA THR A 120 9.56 1.64 2.26
C THR A 120 9.37 2.63 3.41
N LEU A 121 8.52 2.30 4.39
CA LEU A 121 8.33 3.14 5.58
C LEU A 121 9.63 3.29 6.38
N ALA A 122 10.37 2.20 6.60
CA ALA A 122 11.64 2.26 7.31
C ALA A 122 12.66 3.14 6.57
N LEU A 123 12.81 2.97 5.25
CA LEU A 123 13.69 3.79 4.42
C LEU A 123 13.27 5.27 4.43
N ALA A 124 11.97 5.56 4.38
CA ALA A 124 11.45 6.92 4.41
C ALA A 124 11.72 7.60 5.76
N VAL A 125 11.54 6.91 6.89
CA VAL A 125 11.85 7.46 8.22
C VAL A 125 13.36 7.72 8.36
N LEU A 126 14.20 6.79 7.90
CA LEU A 126 15.66 6.99 7.93
C LEU A 126 16.10 8.18 7.06
N ALA A 127 15.52 8.31 5.87
CA ALA A 127 15.81 9.46 5.00
C ALA A 127 15.34 10.78 5.62
N ALA A 128 14.11 10.83 6.15
CA ALA A 128 13.55 12.04 6.76
C ALA A 128 14.27 12.48 8.04
N SER A 129 14.97 11.57 8.72
CA SER A 129 15.81 11.87 9.89
C SER A 129 17.25 12.26 9.55
N GLY A 130 17.61 12.34 8.26
CA GLY A 130 18.97 12.68 7.81
C GLY A 130 19.96 11.52 7.90
N VAL A 131 19.50 10.27 8.03
CA VAL A 131 20.38 9.10 8.05
C VAL A 131 20.69 8.67 6.61
N GLY A 132 22.00 8.64 6.28
CA GLY A 132 22.48 8.21 4.97
C GLY A 132 22.12 9.17 3.82
N THR A 133 22.08 10.47 4.14
CA THR A 133 22.10 11.61 3.22
C THR A 133 23.54 12.06 2.99
#